data_AF-A0A537UKV7-F1
#
_entry.id   AF-A0A537UKV7-F1
#
_cell.length_a   1.000
_cell.length_b   1.000
_cell.length_c   1.000
_cell.angle_alpha   90.00
_cell.angle_beta   90.00
_cell.angle_gamma   90.00
#
_symmetry.space_group_name_H-M   'P 1'
#
loop_
_entity.id
_entity.type
_entity.pdbx_description
1 polymer ?
#
loop_
_entity_poly.entity_id
_entity_poly.type
_entity_poly.pdbx_seq_one_letter_code
_entity_poly.pdbx_strand_id
1 'polypeptide(L)' 'MTIADSDEGILTKSFAGLRVLDFSTTIAGPHCTRMLADMGAEVIKVESVEGETMRTRPPVRNGFSAA' A
#
# COMPACT_ATOMS: atom_id res chain seq x y z
N MET A 1 7.75 29.37 24.24
CA MET A 1 8.06 28.05 23.64
C MET A 1 7.45 28.07 22.26
N THR A 2 8.30 28.17 21.25
CA THR A 2 7.97 28.39 19.84
C THR A 2 7.17 27.21 19.29
N ILE A 3 5.94 27.47 18.83
CA ILE A 3 5.27 26.60 17.86
C ILE A 3 6.06 26.83 16.58
N ALA A 4 6.86 25.83 16.18
CA ALA A 4 7.52 25.86 14.89
C ALA A 4 6.45 25.70 13.82
N ASP A 5 6.23 26.79 13.10
CA ASP A 5 5.52 26.84 11.84
C ASP A 5 6.47 26.27 10.76
N SER A 6 6.08 25.17 10.14
CA SER A 6 6.60 24.76 8.84
C SER A 6 5.42 24.28 8.01
N ASP A 7 4.83 25.24 7.30
CA ASP A 7 3.90 25.04 6.20
C ASP A 7 4.55 24.19 5.09
N GLU A 8 4.48 22.87 5.22
CA GLU A 8 4.54 21.94 4.08
C GLU A 8 3.10 21.54 3.75
N GLY A 9 2.52 22.28 2.80
CA GLY A 9 1.10 22.32 2.47
C GLY A 9 0.32 21.00 2.51
N ILE A 10 -0.89 21.07 3.06
CA ILE A 10 -2.04 20.17 2.84
C ILE A 10 -1.65 18.70 2.57
N LEU A 11 -1.16 17.99 3.58
CA LEU A 11 -1.12 16.52 3.55
C LEU A 11 -2.10 15.97 4.61
N THR A 12 -3.39 16.25 4.44
CA THR A 12 -4.44 15.46 5.09
C THR A 12 -4.48 14.09 4.40
N LYS A 13 -3.47 13.26 4.66
CA LYS A 13 -3.52 11.83 4.39
C LYS A 13 -4.61 11.25 5.31
N SER A 14 -5.81 11.08 4.77
CA SER A 14 -7.03 10.76 5.54
C SER A 14 -6.90 9.53 6.43
N PHE A 15 -5.93 8.64 6.16
CA PHE A 15 -5.64 7.44 6.95
C PHE A 15 -4.24 7.42 7.58
N ALA A 16 -3.59 8.57 7.74
CA ALA A 16 -2.34 8.66 8.49
C ALA A 16 -2.49 8.08 9.91
N GLY A 17 -1.54 7.23 10.31
CA GLY A 17 -1.53 6.58 11.62
C GLY A 17 -2.33 5.27 11.71
N LEU A 18 -3.08 4.89 10.67
CA LEU A 18 -3.74 3.59 10.59
C LEU A 18 -2.74 2.51 10.15
N ARG A 19 -2.73 1.35 10.84
CA ARG A 19 -1.98 0.16 10.42
C ARG A 19 -2.93 -0.94 9.98
N VAL A 20 -2.73 -1.49 8.80
CA VAL A 20 -3.58 -2.51 8.16
C VAL A 20 -2.74 -3.73 7.82
N LEU A 21 -3.16 -4.91 8.28
CA LEU A 21 -2.61 -6.19 7.81
C LEU A 21 -3.46 -6.71 6.66
N ASP A 22 -2.86 -6.85 5.48
CA ASP A 22 -3.53 -7.33 4.28
C ASP A 22 -3.22 -8.81 4.02
N PHE A 23 -4.21 -9.67 4.24
CA PHE A 23 -4.16 -11.11 3.93
C PHE A 23 -4.91 -11.47 2.64
N SER A 24 -5.42 -10.47 1.93
CA SER A 24 -6.17 -10.70 0.70
C SER A 24 -5.26 -11.23 -0.41
N THR A 25 -5.84 -11.70 -1.50
CA THR A 25 -5.08 -12.15 -2.68
C THR A 25 -5.76 -11.67 -3.95
N THR A 26 -5.08 -11.87 -5.08
CA THR A 26 -5.50 -11.52 -6.43
C THR A 26 -5.60 -10.01 -6.65
N ILE A 27 -6.79 -9.49 -6.97
CA ILE A 27 -6.93 -8.10 -7.43
C ILE A 27 -7.74 -7.27 -6.44
N ALA A 28 -8.93 -7.73 -6.06
CA ALA A 28 -9.88 -6.89 -5.33
C ALA A 28 -9.34 -6.38 -3.98
N GLY A 29 -8.74 -7.28 -3.20
CA GLY A 29 -8.20 -6.94 -1.90
C GLY A 29 -6.94 -6.07 -1.96
N PRO A 30 -5.89 -6.46 -2.71
CA PRO A 30 -4.69 -5.63 -2.88
C PRO A 30 -4.99 -4.26 -3.48
N HIS A 31 -5.99 -4.16 -4.37
CA HIS A 31 -6.44 -2.89 -4.91
C HIS A 31 -7.08 -2.00 -3.82
N CYS A 32 -7.97 -2.58 -3.00
CA CYS A 32 -8.58 -1.86 -1.88
C CYS A 32 -7.52 -1.33 -0.90
N THR A 33 -6.60 -2.19 -0.47
CA THR A 33 -5.57 -1.82 0.51
C THR A 33 -4.52 -0.88 -0.07
N ARG A 34 -4.23 -0.95 -1.37
CA ARG A 34 -3.44 0.06 -2.09
C ARG A 34 -4.07 1.45 -1.97
N MET A 35 -5.38 1.58 -2.19
CA MET A 35 -6.06 2.87 -2.01
C MET A 35 -5.92 3.39 -0.57
N LEU A 36 -5.98 2.51 0.44
CA LEU A 36 -5.74 2.91 1.83
C LEU A 36 -4.31 3.43 2.05
N ALA A 37 -3.32 2.77 1.45
CA ALA A 37 -1.92 3.20 1.49
C ALA A 37 -1.71 4.56 0.79
N ASP A 38 -2.36 4.78 -0.36
CA ASP A 38 -2.33 6.06 -1.08
C ASP A 38 -2.91 7.20 -0.20
N MET A 39 -3.92 6.89 0.63
CA MET A 39 -4.50 7.80 1.62
C MET A 39 -3.71 7.87 2.95
N GLY A 40 -2.59 7.17 3.06
CA GLY A 40 -1.61 7.28 4.14
C GLY A 40 -1.63 6.22 5.23
N ALA A 41 -2.39 5.14 5.05
CA ALA A 41 -2.30 4.00 5.96
C ALA A 41 -0.97 3.25 5.79
N GLU A 42 -0.44 2.70 6.89
CA GLU A 42 0.64 1.71 6.87
C GLU A 42 0.04 0.33 6.56
N VAL A 43 0.16 -0.12 5.32
CA VAL A 43 -0.35 -1.43 4.87
C VAL A 43 0.78 -2.44 4.82
N ILE A 44 0.66 -3.52 5.59
CA ILE A 44 1.60 -4.63 5.61
C ILE A 44 0.95 -5.82 4.90
N LYS A 45 1.50 -6.18 3.75
CA LYS A 45 1.06 -7.34 2.99
C LYS A 45 1.60 -8.62 3.62
N VAL A 46 0.70 -9.56 3.93
CA VAL A 46 1.06 -10.88 4.45
C VAL A 46 0.85 -11.91 3.35
N GLU A 47 1.93 -12.59 2.97
CA GLU A 47 1.95 -13.60 1.91
C GLU A 47 2.47 -14.93 2.45
N SER A 48 2.30 -16.01 1.68
CA SER A 48 3.00 -17.26 1.96
C SER A 48 4.50 -17.09 1.72
N VAL A 49 5.30 -18.07 2.15
CA VAL A 49 6.76 -18.04 1.99
C VAL A 49 7.16 -18.00 0.51
N GLU A 50 6.36 -18.60 -0.36
CA GLU A 50 6.54 -18.62 -1.81
C GLU A 50 6.14 -17.30 -2.48
N GLY A 51 5.46 -16.41 -1.75
CA GLY A 51 4.90 -15.17 -2.26
C GLY A 51 3.57 -15.34 -2.99
N GLU A 52 2.90 -14.22 -3.24
CA GLU A 52 1.62 -14.22 -3.94
C GLU A 52 1.75 -14.52 -5.45
N THR A 53 0.83 -15.32 -5.98
CA THR A 53 0.79 -15.70 -7.41
C THR A 53 0.69 -14.50 -8.37
N MET A 54 0.19 -13.33 -7.90
CA MET A 54 0.12 -12.11 -8.72
C MET A 54 1.47 -11.47 -8.99
N ARG A 55 2.53 -11.80 -8.24
CA ARG A 55 3.87 -11.27 -8.48
C ARG A 55 4.43 -11.66 -9.85
N THR A 56 3.99 -12.81 -10.38
CA THR A 56 4.51 -13.42 -11.62
C THR A 56 3.45 -13.60 -12.69
N ARG A 57 2.22 -13.10 -12.47
CA ARG A 57 1.14 -13.23 -13.46
C ARG A 57 1.47 -12.42 -14.72
N PRO A 58 1.32 -12.99 -15.93
CA PRO A 58 1.46 -12.22 -17.16
C PRO A 58 0.41 -11.10 -17.28
N PRO A 59 0.75 -9.96 -17.92
CA PRO A 59 2.02 -9.68 -18.61
C PRO A 59 3.17 -9.36 -17.64
N VAL A 60 4.38 -9.86 -17.94
CA VAL A 60 5.58 -9.64 -17.10
C VAL A 60 6.53 -8.66 -17.79
N ARG A 61 7.03 -7.67 -17.05
CA ARG A 61 8.06 -6.72 -17.47
C ARG A 61 9.19 -6.71 -16.46
N ASN A 62 10.43 -6.89 -16.93
CA ASN A 62 11.63 -6.92 -16.08
C ASN A 62 11.55 -7.93 -14.91
N GLY A 63 10.86 -9.06 -15.11
CA GLY A 63 10.68 -10.08 -14.08
C GLY A 63 9.54 -9.83 -13.08
N PHE A 64 8.80 -8.73 -13.22
CA PHE A 64 7.64 -8.40 -12.38
C PHE A 64 6.36 -8.40 -13.20
N SER A 65 5.28 -8.92 -12.63
CA SER A 65 3.94 -8.72 -13.15
C SER A 65 3.64 -7.23 -13.35
N ALA A 66 2.97 -6.91 -14.45
CA ALA A 66 2.45 -5.56 -14.75
C ALA A 66 0.95 -5.42 -14.43
N ALA A 67 0.37 -6.42 -13.75
CA ALA A 67 -0.95 -6.33 -13.14
C ALA A 67 -0.94 -5.42 -11.89
#